data_AF-A0A401FXF1-F1
#
_entry.id   AF-A0A401FXF1-F1
#
_cell.length_a   1.000
_cell.length_b   1.000
_cell.length_c   1.000
_cell.angle_alpha   90.00
_cell.angle_beta   90.00
_cell.angle_gamma   90.00
#
_symmetry.space_group_name_H-M   'P 1'
#
loop_
_entity.id
_entity.type
_entity.pdbx_description
1 polymer ?
#
loop_
_entity_poly.entity_id
_entity_poly.type
_entity_poly.pdbx_seq_one_letter_code
_entity_poly.pdbx_strand_id
1 'polypeptide(L)'
;MDFRGNLDSLDLATILQMLASKDKTGILQLSKGHIKSAICLRGGNIIAASDSNGLRLGQILYNNGMISREKLNEALKFSKKKDKMLGDVLLSLEYIDENTLREVIRQQIQEAVLELFFWKEGSFEYRDCIIDLDERRMKEISTMEIIMESARRMDEWEELKERKKEAPAPARISPSLFRLKEPE
;
A
#
# COMPACT_ATOMS: atom_id res chain seq x y z
N MET A 1 -20.86 0.39 17.27
CA MET A 1 -20.11 1.18 18.26
C MET A 1 -19.05 1.92 17.49
N ASP A 2 -19.16 3.23 17.50
CA ASP A 2 -18.28 4.09 16.73
C ASP A 2 -17.20 4.61 17.67
N PHE A 3 -15.97 4.72 17.17
CA PHE A 3 -14.82 5.17 17.96
C PHE A 3 -13.95 6.08 17.12
N ARG A 4 -13.49 7.18 17.71
CA ARG A 4 -12.69 8.20 17.02
C ARG A 4 -11.59 8.72 17.94
N GLY A 5 -10.51 9.19 17.34
CA GLY A 5 -9.37 9.71 18.08
C GLY A 5 -8.29 10.26 17.15
N ASN A 6 -7.08 10.41 17.70
CA ASN A 6 -5.91 10.87 16.96
C ASN A 6 -4.78 9.84 17.01
N LEU A 7 -4.05 9.73 15.90
CA LEU A 7 -2.90 8.83 15.75
C LEU A 7 -1.73 9.22 16.65
N ASP A 8 -1.67 10.48 17.09
CA ASP A 8 -0.67 10.96 18.05
C ASP A 8 -0.86 10.35 19.46
N SER A 9 -2.08 9.90 19.77
CA SER A 9 -2.42 9.29 21.06
C SER A 9 -2.50 7.78 21.04
N LEU A 10 -2.79 7.20 19.87
CA LEU A 10 -2.98 5.77 19.69
C LEU A 10 -2.54 5.39 18.29
N ASP A 11 -1.48 4.60 18.18
CA ASP A 11 -0.94 4.24 16.87
C ASP A 11 -1.86 3.27 16.10
N LEU A 12 -1.60 3.18 14.79
CA LEU A 12 -2.38 2.33 13.89
C LEU A 12 -2.33 0.85 14.27
N ALA A 13 -1.17 0.37 14.73
CA ALA A 13 -0.99 -1.02 15.15
C ALA A 13 -1.96 -1.38 16.29
N THR A 14 -2.04 -0.52 17.29
CA THR A 14 -2.91 -0.70 18.45
C THR A 14 -4.38 -0.62 18.05
N ILE A 15 -4.75 0.34 17.19
CA ILE A 15 -6.13 0.45 16.67
C ILE A 15 -6.53 -0.84 15.94
N LEU A 16 -5.69 -1.31 15.01
CA LEU A 16 -5.95 -2.52 14.24
C LEU A 16 -6.00 -3.76 15.12
N GLN A 17 -5.11 -3.90 16.10
CA GLN A 17 -5.12 -5.00 17.06
C GLN A 17 -6.42 -5.02 17.88
N MET A 18 -6.88 -3.86 18.35
CA MET A 18 -8.14 -3.74 19.10
C MET A 18 -9.36 -4.13 18.26
N LEU A 19 -9.40 -3.74 16.98
CA LEU A 19 -10.47 -4.10 16.06
C LEU A 19 -10.45 -5.60 15.72
N ALA A 20 -9.25 -6.15 15.48
CA ALA A 20 -9.06 -7.57 15.21
C ALA A 20 -9.49 -8.45 16.40
N SER A 21 -9.08 -8.09 17.62
CA SER A 21 -9.37 -8.86 18.84
C SER A 21 -10.85 -8.87 19.23
N LYS A 22 -11.66 -8.01 18.61
CA LYS A 22 -13.11 -7.89 18.83
C LYS A 22 -13.93 -8.30 17.60
N ASP A 23 -13.30 -8.99 16.64
CA ASP A 23 -13.91 -9.47 15.39
C ASP A 23 -14.72 -8.40 14.65
N LYS A 24 -14.19 -7.16 14.65
CA LYS A 24 -14.91 -6.00 14.16
C LYS A 24 -15.13 -6.04 12.65
N THR A 25 -16.35 -5.63 12.24
CA THR A 25 -16.75 -5.53 10.83
C THR A 25 -17.24 -4.12 10.55
N GLY A 26 -16.48 -3.38 9.74
CA GLY A 26 -16.75 -1.97 9.50
C GLY A 26 -15.62 -1.26 8.77
N ILE A 27 -15.65 0.07 8.80
CA ILE A 27 -14.68 0.92 8.09
C ILE A 27 -13.93 1.77 9.12
N LEU A 28 -12.60 1.67 9.11
CA LEU A 28 -11.69 2.59 9.78
C LEU A 28 -11.26 3.66 8.78
N GLN A 29 -11.72 4.89 8.96
CA GLN A 29 -11.29 6.05 8.20
C GLN A 29 -10.11 6.73 8.92
N LEU A 30 -9.12 7.17 8.14
CA LEU A 30 -7.96 7.92 8.60
C LEU A 30 -7.83 9.22 7.81
N SER A 31 -7.36 10.28 8.46
CA SER A 31 -7.19 11.60 7.84
C SER A 31 -5.94 12.29 8.35
N LYS A 32 -5.10 12.78 7.44
CA LYS A 32 -3.93 13.61 7.71
C LYS A 32 -3.96 14.84 6.81
N GLY A 33 -4.33 15.99 7.37
CA GLY A 33 -4.59 17.21 6.60
C GLY A 33 -5.70 17.00 5.57
N HIS A 34 -5.37 17.13 4.29
CA HIS A 34 -6.31 16.90 3.18
C HIS A 34 -6.30 15.46 2.66
N ILE A 35 -5.37 14.62 3.10
CA ILE A 35 -5.24 13.24 2.66
C ILE A 35 -6.15 12.38 3.53
N LYS A 36 -7.01 11.58 2.90
CA LYS A 36 -7.87 10.61 3.57
C LYS A 36 -7.54 9.22 3.09
N SER A 37 -7.66 8.24 3.99
CA SER A 37 -7.60 6.83 3.66
C SER A 37 -8.63 6.05 4.47
N ALA A 38 -8.91 4.83 4.10
CA ALA A 38 -9.86 3.94 4.74
C ALA A 38 -9.38 2.49 4.67
N ILE A 39 -9.65 1.75 5.72
CA ILE A 39 -9.44 0.30 5.82
C ILE A 39 -10.80 -0.33 6.11
N CYS A 40 -11.22 -1.27 5.28
CA CYS A 40 -12.41 -2.08 5.52
C CYS A 40 -12.01 -3.37 6.22
N LEU A 41 -12.68 -3.66 7.34
CA LEU A 41 -12.48 -4.87 8.12
C LEU A 41 -13.73 -5.74 8.13
N ARG A 42 -13.55 -7.06 8.11
CA ARG A 42 -14.60 -8.07 8.29
C ARG A 42 -14.09 -9.14 9.24
N GLY A 43 -14.83 -9.39 10.31
CA GLY A 43 -14.41 -10.36 11.34
C GLY A 43 -13.01 -10.08 11.88
N GLY A 44 -12.60 -8.81 11.99
CA GLY A 44 -11.26 -8.43 12.43
C GLY A 44 -10.14 -8.55 11.38
N ASN A 45 -10.42 -9.08 10.19
CA ASN A 45 -9.49 -9.16 9.07
C ASN A 45 -9.66 -8.00 8.09
N ILE A 46 -8.59 -7.64 7.39
CA ILE A 46 -8.61 -6.58 6.38
C ILE A 46 -9.09 -7.17 5.05
N ILE A 47 -10.06 -6.51 4.41
CA ILE A 47 -10.62 -6.95 3.13
C ILE A 47 -10.48 -5.92 2.01
N ALA A 48 -10.29 -4.65 2.36
CA ALA A 48 -10.01 -3.60 1.39
C ALA A 48 -9.28 -2.43 2.08
N ALA A 49 -8.54 -1.66 1.30
CA ALA A 49 -7.98 -0.39 1.73
C ALA A 49 -8.05 0.60 0.56
N SER A 50 -8.31 1.86 0.86
CA SER A 50 -8.27 2.90 -0.16
C SER A 50 -6.83 3.25 -0.50
N ASP A 51 -6.56 3.34 -1.79
CA ASP A 51 -5.29 3.81 -2.31
C ASP A 51 -5.19 5.33 -2.14
N SER A 52 -4.45 5.78 -1.12
CA SER A 52 -4.06 7.19 -1.01
C SER A 52 -2.70 7.49 -1.66
N ASN A 53 -1.79 6.50 -1.71
CA ASN A 53 -0.42 6.61 -2.29
C ASN A 53 0.20 5.25 -2.71
N GLY A 54 -0.56 4.16 -2.65
CA GLY A 54 -0.09 2.79 -2.84
C GLY A 54 0.19 2.39 -4.29
N LEU A 55 0.72 1.18 -4.46
CA LEU A 55 0.93 0.63 -5.80
C LEU A 55 -0.41 0.24 -6.45
N ARG A 56 -0.72 0.86 -7.58
CA ARG A 56 -1.89 0.51 -8.38
C ARG A 56 -1.76 -0.90 -8.95
N LEU A 57 -2.88 -1.62 -9.03
CA LEU A 57 -3.00 -2.96 -9.63
C LEU A 57 -2.19 -3.15 -10.93
N GLY A 58 -2.34 -2.22 -11.89
CA GLY A 58 -1.62 -2.30 -13.17
C GLY A 58 -0.11 -2.15 -13.03
N GLN A 59 0.36 -1.33 -12.08
CA GLN A 59 1.79 -1.16 -11.79
C GLN A 59 2.37 -2.40 -11.12
N ILE A 60 1.62 -3.04 -10.21
CA ILE A 60 2.03 -4.30 -9.57
C ILE A 60 2.22 -5.38 -10.64
N LEU A 61 1.23 -5.57 -11.53
CA LEU A 61 1.31 -6.54 -12.61
C LEU A 61 2.52 -6.31 -13.53
N TYR A 62 2.78 -5.05 -13.88
CA TYR A 62 3.92 -4.70 -14.72
C TYR A 62 5.26 -4.93 -14.00
N ASN A 63 5.39 -4.49 -12.75
CA ASN A 63 6.62 -4.65 -11.96
C ASN A 63 6.95 -6.12 -11.70
N ASN A 64 5.93 -6.97 -11.53
CA ASN A 64 6.08 -8.41 -11.33
C ASN A 64 6.33 -9.16 -12.67
N GLY A 65 6.39 -8.46 -13.81
CA GLY A 65 6.59 -9.06 -15.13
C GLY A 65 5.40 -9.88 -15.64
N MET A 66 4.23 -9.77 -15.01
CA MET A 66 3.03 -10.54 -15.37
C MET A 66 2.38 -10.04 -16.65
N ILE A 67 2.51 -8.74 -16.95
CA ILE A 67 2.04 -8.13 -18.19
C ILE A 67 3.11 -7.20 -18.77
N SER A 68 3.15 -7.08 -20.09
CA SER A 68 4.01 -6.09 -20.76
C SER A 68 3.42 -4.68 -20.68
N ARG A 69 4.24 -3.67 -20.98
CA ARG A 69 3.78 -2.28 -21.01
C ARG A 69 2.69 -2.06 -22.07
N GLU A 70 2.79 -2.75 -23.19
CA GLU A 70 1.83 -2.71 -24.30
C GLU A 70 0.47 -3.25 -23.84
N LYS A 71 0.45 -4.44 -23.22
CA LYS A 71 -0.77 -5.06 -22.67
C LYS A 71 -1.42 -4.18 -21.60
N LEU A 72 -0.63 -3.61 -20.69
CA LEU A 72 -1.15 -2.69 -19.67
C LEU A 72 -1.79 -1.45 -20.31
N ASN A 73 -1.13 -0.84 -21.28
CA ASN A 73 -1.65 0.34 -21.97
C ASN A 73 -2.95 0.03 -22.73
N GLU A 74 -3.04 -1.14 -23.35
CA GLU A 74 -4.26 -1.61 -24.01
C GLU A 74 -5.42 -1.77 -23.02
N ALA A 75 -5.20 -2.51 -21.93
CA ALA A 75 -6.20 -2.72 -20.89
C ALA A 75 -6.68 -1.40 -20.27
N LEU A 76 -5.79 -0.44 -20.01
CA LEU A 76 -6.14 0.90 -19.53
C LEU A 76 -7.02 1.67 -20.52
N LYS A 77 -6.72 1.60 -21.83
CA LYS A 77 -7.55 2.22 -22.86
C LYS A 77 -8.95 1.62 -22.90
N PHE A 78 -9.05 0.29 -22.82
CA PHE A 78 -10.34 -0.41 -22.79
C PHE A 78 -11.15 -0.08 -21.53
N SER A 79 -10.52 -0.12 -20.36
CA SER A 79 -11.12 0.26 -19.07
C SER A 79 -11.73 1.66 -19.14
N LYS A 80 -10.97 2.65 -19.63
CA LYS A 80 -11.44 4.03 -19.80
C LYS A 80 -12.58 4.16 -20.82
N LYS A 81 -12.49 3.45 -21.96
CA LYS A 81 -13.49 3.52 -23.03
C LYS A 81 -14.83 2.87 -22.64
N LYS A 82 -14.79 1.85 -21.79
CA LYS A 82 -15.95 1.04 -21.40
C LYS A 82 -16.46 1.33 -19.98
N ASP A 83 -15.80 2.25 -19.26
CA ASP A 83 -16.06 2.55 -17.85
C ASP A 83 -16.09 1.28 -16.97
N LYS A 84 -15.08 0.42 -17.17
CA LYS A 84 -14.94 -0.86 -16.46
C LYS A 84 -13.71 -0.86 -15.56
N MET A 85 -13.75 -1.62 -14.47
CA MET A 85 -12.59 -1.82 -13.61
C MET A 85 -11.45 -2.49 -14.39
N LEU A 86 -10.21 -2.06 -14.13
CA LEU A 86 -9.03 -2.58 -14.83
C LEU A 86 -8.88 -4.11 -14.66
N GLY A 87 -9.15 -4.63 -13.47
CA GLY A 87 -9.10 -6.08 -13.21
C GLY A 87 -10.05 -6.88 -14.09
N ASP A 88 -11.30 -6.43 -14.24
CA ASP A 88 -12.29 -7.07 -15.12
C ASP A 88 -11.86 -7.05 -16.58
N VAL A 89 -11.27 -5.93 -17.02
CA VAL A 89 -10.75 -5.82 -18.39
C VAL A 89 -9.61 -6.78 -18.61
N LEU A 90 -8.66 -6.88 -17.67
CA LEU A 90 -7.52 -7.79 -17.76
C LEU A 90 -7.93 -9.26 -17.80
N LEU A 91 -8.96 -9.65 -17.03
CA LEU A 91 -9.57 -10.98 -17.13
C LEU A 91 -10.24 -11.20 -18.48
N SER A 92 -11.03 -10.23 -18.96
CA SER A 92 -11.76 -10.37 -20.23
C SER A 92 -10.86 -10.43 -21.46
N LEU A 93 -9.64 -9.87 -21.36
CA LEU A 93 -8.61 -9.94 -22.39
C LEU A 93 -7.69 -11.17 -22.21
N GLU A 94 -7.94 -12.01 -21.20
CA GLU A 94 -7.14 -13.18 -20.84
C GLU A 94 -5.67 -12.86 -20.58
N TYR A 95 -5.37 -11.63 -20.13
CA TYR A 95 -4.00 -11.23 -19.78
C TYR A 95 -3.57 -11.75 -18.42
N ILE A 96 -4.55 -12.01 -17.55
CA ILE A 96 -4.39 -12.62 -16.22
C ILE A 96 -5.56 -13.56 -15.97
N ASP A 97 -5.41 -14.47 -15.02
CA ASP A 97 -6.50 -15.31 -14.50
C ASP A 97 -7.05 -14.77 -13.16
N GLU A 98 -8.12 -15.39 -12.65
CA GLU A 98 -8.77 -14.98 -11.40
C GLU A 98 -7.84 -15.10 -10.18
N ASN A 99 -6.98 -16.11 -10.15
CA ASN A 99 -6.03 -16.31 -9.06
C ASN A 99 -4.98 -15.20 -9.03
N THR A 100 -4.42 -14.86 -10.20
CA THR A 100 -3.47 -13.76 -10.36
C THR A 100 -4.11 -12.44 -9.96
N LEU A 101 -5.34 -12.17 -10.40
CA LEU A 101 -6.07 -10.98 -10.00
C LEU A 101 -6.23 -10.90 -8.48
N ARG A 102 -6.64 -12.01 -7.84
CA ARG A 102 -6.85 -12.08 -6.40
C ARG A 102 -5.56 -11.82 -5.61
N GLU A 103 -4.44 -12.43 -6.01
CA GLU A 103 -3.15 -12.23 -5.33
C GLU A 103 -2.62 -10.80 -5.52
N VAL A 104 -2.82 -10.19 -6.70
CA VAL A 104 -2.43 -8.80 -6.95
C VAL A 104 -3.29 -7.81 -6.16
N ILE A 105 -4.60 -8.05 -6.06
CA ILE A 105 -5.49 -7.24 -5.21
C ILE A 105 -5.06 -7.37 -3.75
N ARG A 106 -4.74 -8.59 -3.29
CA ARG A 106 -4.21 -8.81 -1.93
C ARG A 106 -2.95 -7.98 -1.72
N GLN A 107 -1.97 -8.06 -2.63
CA GLN A 107 -0.73 -7.28 -2.55
C GLN A 107 -1.01 -5.77 -2.52
N GLN A 108 -1.92 -5.27 -3.37
CA GLN A 108 -2.31 -3.86 -3.39
C GLN A 108 -2.86 -3.40 -2.03
N ILE A 109 -3.74 -4.19 -1.42
CA ILE A 109 -4.32 -3.87 -0.11
C ILE A 109 -3.23 -3.88 0.96
N GLN A 110 -2.33 -4.88 0.96
CA GLN A 110 -1.22 -4.95 1.92
C GLN A 110 -0.34 -3.71 1.84
N GLU A 111 0.09 -3.31 0.63
CA GLU A 111 0.94 -2.12 0.46
C GLU A 111 0.21 -0.84 0.89
N ALA A 112 -1.06 -0.67 0.50
CA ALA A 112 -1.85 0.48 0.89
C ALA A 112 -2.00 0.61 2.42
N VAL A 113 -2.16 -0.50 3.15
CA VAL A 113 -2.25 -0.47 4.61
C VAL A 113 -0.87 -0.24 5.25
N LEU A 114 0.18 -0.90 4.76
CA LEU A 114 1.54 -0.75 5.30
C LEU A 114 2.05 0.69 5.19
N GLU A 115 1.67 1.43 4.14
CA GLU A 115 1.98 2.85 4.01
C GLU A 115 1.38 3.71 5.12
N LEU A 116 0.22 3.33 5.66
CA LEU A 116 -0.45 4.08 6.73
C LEU A 116 0.27 3.97 8.07
N PHE A 117 1.12 2.95 8.29
CA PHE A 117 1.93 2.84 9.51
C PHE A 117 3.00 3.94 9.63
N PHE A 118 3.33 4.61 8.52
CA PHE A 118 4.22 5.78 8.54
C PHE A 118 3.51 7.06 8.99
N TRP A 119 2.17 7.06 9.11
CA TRP A 119 1.44 8.21 9.61
C TRP A 119 1.57 8.29 11.13
N LYS A 120 2.42 9.22 11.60
CA LYS A 120 2.63 9.48 13.04
C LYS A 120 1.59 10.42 13.66
N GLU A 121 0.85 11.14 12.83
CA GLU A 121 -0.15 12.14 13.23
C GLU A 121 -1.37 12.04 12.31
N GLY A 122 -2.51 12.51 12.79
CA GLY A 122 -3.77 12.51 12.06
C GLY A 122 -4.94 12.08 12.93
N SER A 123 -6.15 12.12 12.36
CA SER A 123 -7.37 11.65 13.03
C SER A 123 -7.85 10.34 12.43
N PHE A 124 -8.58 9.57 13.22
CA PHE A 124 -9.24 8.37 12.75
C PHE A 124 -10.68 8.28 13.28
N GLU A 125 -11.51 7.54 12.56
CA GLU A 125 -12.87 7.21 12.95
C GLU A 125 -13.24 5.82 12.43
N TYR A 126 -13.66 4.95 13.33
CA TYR A 126 -14.19 3.64 13.04
C TYR A 126 -15.71 3.64 13.17
N ARG A 127 -16.39 2.99 12.21
CA ARG A 127 -17.84 2.74 12.25
C ARG A 127 -18.13 1.30 11.86
N ASP A 128 -19.01 0.65 12.64
CA ASP A 128 -19.54 -0.66 12.25
C ASP A 128 -20.43 -0.48 11.00
N CYS A 129 -20.33 -1.38 10.02
CA CYS A 129 -21.22 -1.36 8.85
C CYS A 129 -21.42 -2.74 8.24
N ILE A 130 -22.50 -2.89 7.46
CA ILE A 130 -22.68 -4.07 6.61
C ILE A 130 -21.79 -3.89 5.38
N ILE A 131 -21.00 -4.91 5.07
CA ILE A 131 -20.07 -4.90 3.95
C ILE A 131 -20.60 -5.81 2.87
N ASP A 132 -21.29 -5.21 1.90
CA ASP A 132 -21.74 -5.87 0.66
C ASP A 132 -20.64 -5.77 -0.40
N LEU A 133 -19.75 -6.75 -0.39
CA LEU A 133 -18.56 -6.82 -1.23
C LEU A 133 -18.43 -8.26 -1.75
N ASP A 134 -18.16 -8.41 -3.04
CA ASP A 134 -18.12 -9.72 -3.72
C ASP A 134 -17.05 -10.64 -3.11
N GLU A 135 -17.52 -11.62 -2.33
CA GLU A 135 -16.69 -12.55 -1.57
C GLU A 135 -15.84 -13.44 -2.47
N ARG A 136 -16.24 -13.67 -3.73
CA ARG A 136 -15.52 -14.56 -4.65
C ARG A 136 -14.18 -13.99 -5.09
N ARG A 137 -14.03 -12.68 -5.02
CA ARG A 137 -12.86 -11.95 -5.55
C ARG A 137 -11.85 -11.56 -4.49
N MET A 138 -12.19 -11.66 -3.20
CA MET A 138 -11.35 -11.13 -2.14
C MET A 138 -10.83 -12.21 -1.22
N LYS A 139 -9.54 -12.09 -0.89
CA LYS A 139 -8.88 -12.91 0.11
C LYS A 139 -8.72 -12.04 1.33
N GLU A 140 -9.27 -12.47 2.46
CA GLU A 140 -9.06 -11.78 3.72
C GLU A 140 -7.57 -11.76 4.05
N ILE A 141 -7.10 -10.63 4.55
CA ILE A 141 -5.73 -10.44 5.01
C ILE A 141 -5.79 -10.39 6.52
N SER A 142 -5.00 -11.25 7.15
CA SER A 142 -4.87 -11.23 8.61
C SER A 142 -4.30 -9.89 9.05
N THR A 143 -5.02 -9.24 9.95
CA THR A 143 -4.56 -7.98 10.56
C THR A 143 -3.24 -8.18 11.31
N MET A 144 -3.04 -9.35 11.92
CA MET A 144 -1.80 -9.66 12.63
C MET A 144 -0.61 -9.81 11.66
N GLU A 145 -0.82 -10.43 10.49
CA GLU A 145 0.21 -10.53 9.44
C GLU A 145 0.70 -9.13 9.01
N ILE A 146 -0.24 -8.20 8.83
CA ILE A 146 0.08 -6.79 8.49
C ILE A 146 0.87 -6.10 9.60
N ILE A 147 0.43 -6.25 10.86
CA ILE A 147 1.13 -5.62 11.99
C ILE A 147 2.57 -6.14 12.10
N MET A 148 2.76 -7.46 11.98
CA MET A 148 4.09 -8.06 12.03
C MET A 148 4.99 -7.60 10.87
N GLU A 149 4.45 -7.58 9.65
CA GLU A 149 5.19 -7.09 8.48
C GLU A 149 5.53 -5.60 8.60
N SER A 150 4.63 -4.79 9.17
CA SER A 150 4.89 -3.36 9.40
C SER A 150 6.05 -3.14 10.37
N ALA A 151 6.09 -3.88 11.49
CA ALA A 151 7.15 -3.82 12.48
C ALA A 151 8.49 -4.19 11.84
N ARG A 152 8.51 -5.30 11.09
CA ARG A 152 9.70 -5.74 10.35
C ARG A 152 10.23 -4.67 9.40
N ARG A 153 9.37 -4.06 8.58
CA ARG A 153 9.76 -3.00 7.64
C ARG A 153 10.28 -1.74 8.35
N MET A 154 9.73 -1.42 9.52
CA MET A 154 10.18 -0.29 10.32
C MET A 154 11.58 -0.54 10.89
N ASP A 155 11.84 -1.72 11.44
CA ASP A 155 13.16 -2.11 11.95
C ASP A 155 14.23 -2.05 10.84
N GLU A 156 13.95 -2.64 9.67
CA GLU A 156 14.84 -2.60 8.50
C GLU A 156 15.13 -1.15 8.05
N TRP A 157 14.15 -0.26 8.14
CA TRP A 157 14.31 1.16 7.78
C TRP A 157 15.16 1.94 8.80
N GLU A 158 15.04 1.63 10.09
CA GLU A 158 15.86 2.23 11.13
C GLU A 158 17.33 1.81 11.00
N GLU A 159 17.61 0.52 10.75
CA GLU A 159 18.96 0.02 10.49
C GLU A 159 19.62 0.72 9.29
N LEU A 160 18.87 0.92 8.19
CA LEU A 160 19.38 1.63 7.01
C LEU A 160 19.70 3.10 7.29
N LYS A 161 18.93 3.76 8.15
CA LYS A 161 19.21 5.15 8.58
C LYS A 161 20.48 5.24 9.40
N GLU A 162 20.70 4.32 10.33
CA GLU A 162 21.92 4.26 11.15
C GLU A 162 23.16 4.03 10.27
N ARG A 163 23.12 3.06 9.35
CA ARG A 163 24.23 2.81 8.40
C ARG A 163 24.57 4.02 7.52
N LYS A 164 23.58 4.81 7.11
CA LYS A 164 23.81 6.03 6.32
C LYS A 164 24.42 7.17 7.12
N LYS A 165 24.17 7.24 8.43
CA LYS A 165 24.84 8.20 9.33
C LYS A 165 26.30 7.83 9.55
N GLU A 166 26.62 6.53 9.59
CA GLU A 166 27.97 6.01 9.81
C GLU A 166 28.85 6.01 8.55
N ALA A 167 28.26 6.14 7.36
CA ALA A 167 29.02 6.20 6.11
C ALA A 167 29.86 7.49 6.04
N PRO A 168 31.20 7.41 5.84
CA PRO A 168 32.02 8.60 5.66
C PRO A 168 31.51 9.40 4.46
N ALA A 169 31.52 10.73 4.57
CA ALA A 169 31.10 11.61 3.49
C ALA A 169 31.84 11.24 2.19
N PRO A 170 31.16 11.22 1.02
CA PRO A 170 31.82 10.90 -0.24
C PRO A 170 33.02 11.82 -0.41
N ALA A 171 34.19 11.23 -0.66
CA ALA A 171 35.43 11.98 -0.84
C ALA A 171 35.18 13.08 -1.89
N ARG A 172 35.27 14.35 -1.47
CA ARG A 172 35.22 15.48 -2.40
C ARG A 172 36.41 15.33 -3.33
N ILE A 173 36.17 14.94 -4.58
CA ILE A 173 37.19 14.99 -5.62
C ILE A 173 37.55 16.47 -5.77
N SER A 174 38.77 16.84 -5.36
CA SER A 174 39.24 18.22 -5.50
C SER A 174 39.28 18.59 -6.99
N PRO A 175 38.71 19.74 -7.41
CA PRO A 175 38.77 20.22 -8.79
C PRO A 175 40.20 20.36 -9.34
N SER A 176 41.20 20.46 -8.44
CA SER A 176 42.62 20.54 -8.81
C SER A 176 43.21 19.27 -9.45
N LEU A 177 42.46 18.16 -9.49
CA LEU A 177 42.87 16.92 -10.15
C LEU A 177 42.65 16.94 -11.67
N PHE A 178 41.89 17.88 -12.20
CA PHE A 178 41.65 18.02 -13.65
C PHE A 178 42.54 19.13 -14.21
N ARG A 179 43.84 18.85 -14.41
CA ARG A 179 44.66 19.67 -15.31
C ARG A 179 44.37 19.27 -16.74
N LEU A 180 43.51 20.04 -17.42
CA LEU A 180 43.41 20.03 -18.87
C LEU A 180 44.74 20.57 -19.41
N LYS A 181 45.54 19.73 -20.07
CA LYS A 181 46.62 20.20 -20.94
C LYS A 181 45.96 20.76 -22.19
N GLU A 182 46.16 22.04 -22.47
CA GLU A 182 45.81 22.62 -23.77
C GLU A 182 46.73 22.02 -24.85
N PRO A 183 46.19 21.66 -26.02
CA PRO A 183 47.01 21.18 -27.13
C PRO A 183 47.78 22.34 -27.78
N GLU A 184 49.05 22.08 -28.13
CA GLU A 184 49.88 22.94 -28.99
C GLU A 184 49.37 23.00 -30.43
#